data_AF-A0A7X9XGJ9-F1
#
_entry.id   AF-A0A7X9XGJ9-F1
#
_cell.length_a   1.000
_cell.length_b   1.000
_cell.length_c   1.000
_cell.angle_alpha   90.00
_cell.angle_beta   90.00
_cell.angle_gamma   90.00
#
_symmetry.space_group_name_H-M   'P 1'
#
loop_
_entity.id
_entity.type
_entity.pdbx_description
1 polymer ?
#
loop_
_entity_poly.entity_id
_entity_poly.type
_entity_poly.pdbx_seq_one_letter_code
_entity_poly.pdbx_strand_id
1 'polypeptide(L)'
;MEKTTTVINKLLVQLFNDVLQIEESSLRSGEISDLSITEIHTIDAIGMYTEKTMSEVAQSLKITVGTLTTAINKLIKKQYVERKRIEEDRRVVLIKLTKRGKLAYRLHEKFHKDMINTAIEGLDDKEEQILISSLGKLNYFFKQKYEL
;
A
#
# COMPACT_ATOMS: atom_id res chain seq x y z
N MET A 1 -26.32 2.23 -21.97
CA MET A 1 -25.12 1.45 -21.59
C MET A 1 -23.84 2.25 -21.76
N GLU A 2 -23.54 2.82 -22.94
CA GLU A 2 -22.32 3.62 -23.15
C GLU A 2 -22.14 4.77 -22.14
N LYS A 3 -23.19 5.55 -21.87
CA LYS A 3 -23.12 6.68 -20.93
C LYS A 3 -22.72 6.24 -19.51
N THR A 4 -23.25 5.11 -19.03
CA THR A 4 -22.94 4.58 -17.69
C THR A 4 -21.51 4.10 -17.60
N THR A 5 -21.03 3.32 -18.59
CA THR A 5 -19.65 2.85 -18.63
C THR A 5 -18.66 4.01 -18.68
N THR A 6 -18.94 5.05 -19.47
CA THR A 6 -18.10 6.25 -19.55
C THR A 6 -18.02 6.98 -18.20
N VAL A 7 -19.15 7.13 -17.50
CA VAL A 7 -19.17 7.77 -16.17
C VAL A 7 -18.39 6.94 -15.16
N ILE A 8 -18.63 5.62 -15.09
CA ILE A 8 -17.91 4.73 -14.15
C ILE A 8 -16.41 4.74 -14.44
N ASN A 9 -16.00 4.63 -15.71
CA ASN A 9 -14.60 4.68 -16.09
C ASN A 9 -13.95 6.00 -15.66
N LYS A 10 -14.62 7.12 -15.93
CA LYS A 10 -14.14 8.44 -15.52
C LYS A 10 -13.96 8.52 -14.00
N LEU A 11 -14.96 8.07 -13.23
CA LEU A 11 -14.89 8.08 -11.77
C LEU A 11 -13.74 7.20 -11.25
N LEU A 12 -13.61 5.97 -11.74
CA LEU A 12 -12.53 5.06 -11.30
C LEU A 12 -11.14 5.64 -11.60
N VAL A 13 -10.94 6.16 -12.81
CA VAL A 13 -9.65 6.73 -13.22
C VAL A 13 -9.33 8.02 -12.46
N GLN A 14 -10.31 8.92 -12.31
CA GLN A 14 -10.11 10.18 -11.59
C GLN A 14 -9.82 9.92 -10.11
N LEU A 15 -10.66 9.12 -9.43
CA LEU A 15 -10.45 8.81 -8.02
C LEU A 15 -9.09 8.14 -7.78
N PHE A 16 -8.66 7.22 -8.65
CA PHE A 16 -7.35 6.59 -8.52
C PHE A 16 -6.21 7.62 -8.61
N ASN A 17 -6.26 8.51 -9.59
CA ASN A 17 -5.23 9.55 -9.76
C ASN A 17 -5.26 10.57 -8.62
N ASP A 18 -6.45 10.98 -8.17
CA ASP A 18 -6.63 11.94 -7.09
C ASP A 18 -6.08 11.36 -5.77
N VAL A 19 -6.38 10.09 -5.46
CA VAL A 19 -5.82 9.42 -4.27
C VAL A 19 -4.30 9.37 -4.31
N LEU A 20 -3.69 9.03 -5.45
CA LEU A 20 -2.23 9.03 -5.60
C LEU A 20 -1.64 10.44 -5.39
N GLN A 21 -2.29 11.48 -5.91
CA GLN A 21 -1.82 12.85 -5.75
C GLN A 21 -1.95 13.35 -4.30
N ILE A 22 -3.04 13.01 -3.62
CA ILE A 22 -3.26 13.33 -2.20
C ILE A 22 -2.21 12.63 -1.34
N GLU A 23 -1.97 11.34 -1.59
CA GLU A 23 -0.94 10.57 -0.90
C GLU A 23 0.46 11.16 -1.11
N GLU A 24 0.82 11.51 -2.35
CA GLU A 24 2.11 12.14 -2.64
C GLU A 24 2.29 13.46 -1.90
N SER A 25 1.25 14.30 -1.89
CA SER A 25 1.26 15.61 -1.24
C SER A 25 1.38 15.49 0.28
N SER A 26 0.66 14.54 0.86
CA SER A 26 0.71 14.21 2.29
C SER A 26 2.10 13.72 2.70
N LEU A 27 2.68 12.81 1.91
CA LEU A 27 4.02 12.28 2.16
C LEU A 27 5.08 13.38 2.12
N ARG A 28 5.07 14.23 1.08
CA ARG A 28 6.06 15.31 0.87
C ARG A 28 6.07 16.38 1.96
N SER A 29 4.93 16.60 2.62
CA SER A 29 4.80 17.60 3.69
C SER A 29 4.96 17.03 5.10
N GLY A 30 5.02 15.70 5.24
CA GLY A 30 5.07 15.00 6.52
C GLY A 30 6.48 14.69 7.06
N GLU A 31 6.50 14.06 8.24
CA GLU A 31 7.72 13.59 8.94
C GLU A 31 8.53 12.53 8.17
N ILE A 32 7.90 11.91 7.17
CA ILE A 32 8.47 10.83 6.35
C ILE A 32 8.65 11.24 4.89
N SER A 33 8.82 12.55 4.64
CA SER A 33 8.98 13.16 3.31
C SER A 33 10.22 12.71 2.53
N ASP A 34 11.15 11.99 3.16
CA ASP A 34 12.27 11.35 2.49
C ASP A 34 11.91 10.00 1.84
N LEU A 35 10.69 9.50 1.98
CA LEU A 35 10.18 8.31 1.29
C LEU A 35 9.50 8.67 -0.04
N SER A 36 9.48 7.72 -0.98
CA SER A 36 8.55 7.74 -2.12
C SER A 36 7.30 6.91 -1.84
N ILE A 37 6.26 7.06 -2.66
CA ILE A 37 5.03 6.25 -2.59
C ILE A 37 5.35 4.74 -2.67
N THR A 38 6.24 4.35 -3.58
CA THR A 38 6.65 2.94 -3.69
C THR A 38 7.40 2.45 -2.45
N GLU A 39 8.20 3.31 -1.83
CA GLU A 39 8.95 2.95 -0.62
C GLU A 39 8.02 2.83 0.60
N ILE A 40 7.02 3.71 0.76
CA ILE A 40 6.04 3.57 1.84
C ILE A 40 5.14 2.34 1.65
N HIS A 41 4.71 2.04 0.42
CA HIS A 41 4.01 0.78 0.13
C HIS A 41 4.89 -0.45 0.35
N THR A 42 6.21 -0.34 0.15
CA THR A 42 7.14 -1.43 0.50
C THR A 42 7.23 -1.61 2.02
N ILE A 43 7.22 -0.52 2.80
CA ILE A 43 7.15 -0.58 4.26
C ILE A 43 5.84 -1.24 4.71
N ASP A 44 4.72 -0.88 4.10
CA ASP A 44 3.41 -1.48 4.39
C ASP A 44 3.40 -2.99 4.09
N ALA A 45 3.93 -3.39 2.94
CA ALA A 45 4.04 -4.79 2.55
C ALA A 45 4.95 -5.64 3.46
N ILE A 46 5.99 -5.06 4.08
CA ILE A 46 6.77 -5.74 5.11
C ILE A 46 5.90 -6.01 6.34
N GLY A 47 5.14 -5.00 6.78
CA GLY A 47 4.23 -5.09 7.91
C GLY A 47 4.87 -4.77 9.27
N MET A 48 4.02 -4.44 10.24
CA MET A 48 4.43 -3.91 11.55
C MET A 48 5.12 -4.92 12.48
N TYR A 49 4.62 -6.15 12.52
CA TYR A 49 4.93 -7.12 13.60
C TYR A 49 5.58 -8.42 13.11
N THR A 50 5.87 -8.54 11.82
CA THR A 50 6.41 -9.77 11.24
C THR A 50 7.76 -9.53 10.57
N GLU A 51 8.65 -10.53 10.68
CA GLU A 51 9.81 -10.63 9.82
C GLU A 51 9.36 -11.39 8.56
N LYS A 52 9.70 -10.90 7.37
CA LYS A 52 9.35 -11.55 6.09
C LYS A 52 10.58 -11.82 5.26
N THR A 53 10.53 -12.83 4.41
CA THR A 53 11.52 -13.05 3.36
C THR A 53 11.32 -12.04 2.22
N MET A 54 12.38 -11.85 1.43
CA MET A 54 12.29 -11.05 0.20
C MET A 54 11.23 -11.59 -0.78
N SER A 55 11.09 -12.91 -0.88
CA SER A 55 10.13 -13.53 -1.79
C SER A 55 8.68 -13.26 -1.39
N GLU A 56 8.36 -13.34 -0.10
CA GLU A 56 7.01 -13.05 0.41
C GLU A 56 6.61 -11.59 0.14
N VAL A 57 7.51 -10.64 0.40
CA VAL A 57 7.22 -9.22 0.15
C VAL A 57 7.11 -8.94 -1.34
N ALA A 58 7.99 -9.52 -2.17
CA ALA A 58 7.95 -9.33 -3.62
C ALA A 58 6.64 -9.89 -4.22
N GLN A 59 6.20 -11.04 -3.74
CA GLN A 59 4.91 -11.65 -4.12
C GLN A 59 3.73 -10.76 -3.71
N SER A 60 3.74 -10.23 -2.48
CA SER A 60 2.65 -9.36 -2.01
C SER A 60 2.52 -8.07 -2.81
N LEU A 61 3.66 -7.52 -3.27
CA LEU A 61 3.72 -6.32 -4.11
C LEU A 61 3.57 -6.63 -5.61
N LYS A 62 3.52 -7.91 -6.00
CA LYS A 62 3.48 -8.36 -7.40
C LYS A 62 4.62 -7.81 -8.25
N ILE A 63 5.82 -7.76 -7.68
CA ILE A 63 7.06 -7.32 -8.35
C ILE A 63 8.12 -8.42 -8.34
N THR A 64 9.17 -8.26 -9.15
CA THR A 64 10.32 -9.17 -9.09
C THR A 64 11.12 -8.97 -7.80
N VAL A 65 11.79 -10.03 -7.33
CA VAL A 65 12.73 -9.96 -6.19
C VAL A 65 13.87 -8.97 -6.49
N GLY A 66 14.29 -8.82 -7.74
CA GLY A 66 15.30 -7.83 -8.15
C GLY A 66 14.82 -6.38 -7.93
N THR A 67 13.58 -6.09 -8.32
CA THR A 67 12.93 -4.78 -8.06
C THR A 67 12.84 -4.53 -6.56
N LEU A 68 12.36 -5.51 -5.79
CA LEU A 68 12.27 -5.38 -4.33
C LEU A 68 13.66 -5.17 -3.70
N THR A 69 14.69 -5.86 -4.16
CA THR A 69 16.06 -5.72 -3.65
C THR A 69 16.54 -4.28 -3.73
N THR A 70 16.23 -3.61 -4.84
CA THR A 70 16.56 -2.19 -5.03
C THR A 70 15.81 -1.31 -4.02
N ALA A 71 14.50 -1.53 -3.83
CA ALA A 71 13.70 -0.79 -2.87
C ALA A 71 14.18 -0.99 -1.42
N ILE A 72 14.42 -2.24 -1.02
CA ILE A 72 14.91 -2.58 0.32
C ILE A 72 16.30 -1.98 0.58
N ASN A 73 17.20 -1.99 -0.40
CA ASN A 73 18.52 -1.36 -0.22
C ASN A 73 18.40 0.16 0.04
N LYS A 74 17.47 0.85 -0.63
CA LYS A 74 17.18 2.27 -0.36
C LYS A 74 16.61 2.47 1.04
N LEU A 75 15.65 1.63 1.44
CA LEU A 75 15.01 1.69 2.76
C LEU A 75 16.00 1.38 3.90
N ILE A 76 16.95 0.46 3.70
CA ILE A 76 18.05 0.21 4.65
C ILE A 76 18.95 1.44 4.76
N LYS A 77 19.34 2.05 3.64
CA LYS A 77 20.17 3.27 3.63
C LYS A 77 19.47 4.43 4.37
N LYS A 78 18.15 4.52 4.25
CA LYS A 78 17.29 5.49 4.97
C LYS A 78 16.93 5.05 6.39
N GLN A 79 17.41 3.89 6.84
CA GLN A 79 17.19 3.32 8.18
C GLN A 79 15.73 2.96 8.52
N TYR A 80 14.88 2.71 7.52
CA TYR A 80 13.50 2.26 7.72
C TYR A 80 13.38 0.73 7.85
N VAL A 81 14.31 -0.01 7.21
CA VAL A 81 14.30 -1.48 7.18
C VAL A 81 15.66 -2.00 7.62
N GLU A 82 15.67 -3.16 8.27
CA GLU A 82 16.88 -3.92 8.56
C GLU A 82 16.78 -5.36 8.04
N ARG A 83 17.93 -5.95 7.72
CA ARG A 83 18.05 -7.35 7.30
C ARG A 83 18.60 -8.19 8.44
N LYS A 84 18.04 -9.37 8.61
CA LYS A 84 18.50 -10.39 9.55
C LYS A 84 18.73 -11.68 8.79
N ARG A 85 19.92 -12.26 8.93
CA ARG A 85 20.17 -13.65 8.52
C ARG A 85 19.80 -14.54 9.69
N ILE A 86 19.04 -15.60 9.41
CA ILE A 86 18.74 -16.61 10.45
C ILE A 86 19.95 -17.51 10.65
N GLU A 87 20.14 -18.01 11.86
CA GLU A 87 21.34 -18.80 12.20
C GLU A 87 21.25 -20.22 11.63
N GLU A 88 20.03 -20.75 11.57
CA GLU A 88 19.68 -22.10 11.12
C GLU A 88 19.93 -22.28 9.61
N ASP A 89 19.66 -21.25 8.82
CA ASP A 89 20.01 -21.21 7.40
C ASP A 89 20.43 -19.80 6.98
N ARG A 90 21.75 -19.57 6.90
CA ARG A 90 22.35 -18.29 6.50
C ARG A 90 22.01 -17.87 5.06
N ARG A 91 21.43 -18.75 4.25
CA ARG A 91 20.93 -18.43 2.91
C ARG A 91 19.60 -17.68 2.96
N VAL A 92 18.84 -17.83 4.05
CA VAL A 92 17.57 -17.13 4.24
C VAL A 92 17.83 -15.75 4.83
N VAL A 93 17.34 -14.74 4.12
CA VAL A 93 17.40 -13.34 4.55
C VAL A 93 15.99 -12.88 4.88
N LEU A 94 15.80 -12.51 6.14
CA LEU A 94 14.59 -11.85 6.62
C LEU A 94 14.78 -10.35 6.61
N ILE A 95 13.69 -9.63 6.38
CA ILE A 95 13.58 -8.18 6.50
C ILE A 95 12.51 -7.83 7.52
N LYS A 96 12.74 -6.75 8.26
CA LYS A 96 11.78 -6.18 9.21
C LYS A 96 11.93 -4.68 9.32
N LEU A 97 10.88 -4.03 9.80
CA LEU A 97 10.87 -2.59 10.04
C LEU A 97 11.70 -2.25 11.29
N THR A 98 12.53 -1.20 11.17
CA THR A 98 13.18 -0.56 12.32
C THR A 98 12.15 0.26 13.11
N LYS A 99 12.55 0.88 14.23
CA LYS A 99 11.68 1.85 14.94
C LYS A 99 11.18 2.97 14.01
N ARG A 100 12.04 3.45 13.11
CA ARG A 100 11.69 4.47 12.11
C ARG A 100 10.73 3.91 11.04
N GLY A 101 10.97 2.69 10.58
CA GLY A 101 10.05 1.93 9.71
C GLY A 101 8.64 1.84 10.29
N LYS A 102 8.54 1.46 11.56
CA LYS A 102 7.27 1.33 12.29
C LYS A 102 6.56 2.67 12.51
N LEU A 103 7.30 3.77 12.64
CA LEU A 103 6.69 5.10 12.66
C LEU A 103 6.07 5.43 11.31
N ALA A 104 6.82 5.24 10.22
CA ALA A 104 6.31 5.47 8.87
C ALA A 104 5.07 4.64 8.55
N TYR A 105 5.08 3.35 8.91
CA TYR A 105 3.93 2.47 8.77
C TYR A 105 2.68 3.04 9.46
N ARG A 106 2.79 3.49 10.73
CA ARG A 106 1.64 4.04 11.47
C ARG A 106 1.15 5.37 10.92
N LEU A 107 2.07 6.23 10.47
CA LEU A 107 1.70 7.50 9.86
C LEU A 107 0.92 7.26 8.57
N HIS A 108 1.34 6.28 7.77
CA HIS A 108 0.67 5.89 6.54
C HIS A 108 -0.69 5.23 6.77
N GLU A 109 -0.79 4.29 7.71
CA GLU A 109 -2.10 3.72 8.13
C GLU A 109 -3.06 4.81 8.62
N LYS A 110 -2.57 5.74 9.45
CA LYS A 110 -3.38 6.85 9.95
C LYS A 110 -3.86 7.73 8.80
N PHE A 111 -2.97 8.08 7.87
CA PHE A 111 -3.33 8.86 6.69
C PHE A 111 -4.46 8.19 5.90
N HIS A 112 -4.35 6.89 5.60
CA HIS A 112 -5.41 6.17 4.89
C HIS A 112 -6.72 6.15 5.66
N LYS A 113 -6.68 5.94 6.98
CA LYS A 113 -7.88 5.94 7.82
C LYS A 113 -8.56 7.30 7.82
N ASP A 114 -7.81 8.38 8.02
CA ASP A 114 -8.35 9.75 8.07
C ASP A 114 -8.91 10.16 6.70
N MET A 115 -8.22 9.81 5.61
CA MET A 115 -8.68 10.04 4.23
C MET A 115 -10.01 9.34 3.95
N ILE A 116 -10.13 8.05 4.27
CA ILE A 116 -11.36 7.28 4.01
C ILE A 116 -12.51 7.75 4.90
N ASN A 117 -12.28 8.00 6.19
CA ASN A 117 -13.32 8.51 7.09
C ASN A 117 -13.91 9.83 6.57
N THR A 118 -13.06 10.74 6.09
CA THR A 118 -13.50 12.02 5.52
C THR A 118 -14.24 11.82 4.19
N ALA A 119 -13.76 10.89 3.34
CA ALA A 119 -14.36 10.65 2.03
C ALA A 119 -15.78 10.07 2.10
N ILE A 120 -16.12 9.36 3.18
CA ILE A 120 -17.44 8.73 3.38
C ILE A 120 -18.35 9.48 4.36
N GLU A 121 -17.86 10.55 5.03
CA GLU A 121 -18.58 11.28 6.09
C GLU A 121 -19.97 11.78 5.65
N GLY A 122 -20.16 12.06 4.36
CA GLY A 122 -21.43 12.53 3.80
C GLY A 122 -22.43 11.43 3.43
N LEU A 123 -22.09 10.16 3.62
CA LEU A 123 -22.95 9.02 3.29
C LEU A 123 -23.80 8.61 4.49
N ASP A 124 -25.06 8.26 4.24
CA ASP A 124 -25.86 7.55 5.25
C ASP A 124 -25.55 6.04 5.27
N ASP A 125 -26.02 5.33 6.31
CA ASP A 125 -25.80 3.88 6.47
C ASP A 125 -26.20 3.07 5.22
N LYS A 126 -27.26 3.49 4.52
CA LYS A 126 -27.75 2.77 3.34
C LYS A 126 -26.83 3.02 2.14
N GLU A 127 -26.38 4.25 1.95
CA GLU A 127 -25.41 4.62 0.92
C GLU A 127 -24.07 3.92 1.12
N GLU A 128 -23.58 3.84 2.36
CA GLU A 128 -22.39 3.07 2.71
C GLU A 128 -22.52 1.59 2.32
N GLN A 129 -23.64 0.94 2.67
CA GLN A 129 -23.86 -0.47 2.31
C GLN A 129 -23.93 -0.68 0.79
N ILE A 130 -24.53 0.26 0.05
CA ILE A 130 -24.57 0.22 -1.42
C ILE A 130 -23.15 0.36 -1.99
N LEU A 131 -22.35 1.28 -1.45
CA LEU A 131 -20.96 1.48 -1.89
C LEU A 131 -20.10 0.24 -1.62
N ILE A 132 -20.16 -0.31 -0.40
CA ILE A 132 -19.45 -1.53 0.00
C ILE A 132 -19.82 -2.69 -0.93
N SER A 133 -21.11 -2.90 -1.19
CA SER A 133 -21.59 -3.97 -2.08
C SER A 133 -21.10 -3.78 -3.52
N SER A 134 -21.13 -2.55 -4.01
CA SER A 134 -20.74 -2.21 -5.39
C SER A 134 -19.24 -2.38 -5.60
N LEU A 135 -18.41 -1.82 -4.71
CA LEU A 135 -16.96 -1.97 -4.75
C LEU A 135 -16.53 -3.43 -4.52
N GLY A 136 -17.23 -4.15 -3.63
CA GLY A 136 -17.00 -5.56 -3.39
C GLY A 136 -17.19 -6.42 -4.65
N LYS A 137 -18.24 -6.16 -5.43
CA LYS A 137 -18.48 -6.84 -6.72
C LYS A 137 -17.40 -6.54 -7.75
N LEU A 138 -16.96 -5.28 -7.85
CA LEU A 138 -15.87 -4.90 -8.75
C LEU A 138 -14.55 -5.59 -8.36
N ASN A 139 -14.20 -5.57 -7.07
CA ASN A 139 -13.01 -6.22 -6.54
C ASN A 139 -13.05 -7.74 -6.80
N TYR A 140 -14.19 -8.40 -6.54
CA TYR A 140 -14.35 -9.82 -6.83
C TYR A 140 -14.15 -10.12 -8.32
N PHE A 141 -14.77 -9.32 -9.21
CA PHE A 141 -14.58 -9.48 -10.64
C PHE A 141 -13.10 -9.36 -11.04
N PHE A 142 -12.38 -8.36 -10.53
CA PHE A 142 -10.96 -8.18 -10.86
C PHE A 142 -10.11 -9.35 -10.39
N LYS A 143 -10.33 -9.85 -9.17
CA LYS A 143 -9.63 -11.04 -8.65
C LYS A 143 -9.88 -12.29 -9.49
N GLN A 144 -11.13 -12.52 -9.88
CA GLN A 144 -11.49 -13.67 -10.71
C GLN A 144 -10.97 -13.56 -12.14
N LYS A 145 -11.05 -12.38 -12.76
CA LYS A 145 -10.72 -12.18 -14.18
C LYS A 145 -9.21 -12.08 -14.43
N TYR A 146 -8.47 -11.49 -13.49
CA TYR A 146 -7.04 -11.18 -13.63
C TYR A 146 -6.14 -11.96 -12.66
N GLU A 147 -6.70 -12.96 -11.96
CA GLU A 147 -5.96 -13.84 -11.04
C GLU A 147 -5.18 -13.05 -9.96
N LEU A 148 -5.82 -12.01 -9.41
CA LEU A 148 -5.22 -11.07 -8.44
C LEU A 148 -5.37 -11.50 -6.98
#